data_AF-A0A6B8RR38-F1
#
_entry.id   AF-A0A6B8RR38-F1
#
_cell.length_a   1.000
_cell.length_b   1.000
_cell.length_c   1.000
_cell.angle_alpha   90.00
_cell.angle_beta   90.00
_cell.angle_gamma   90.00
#
_symmetry.space_group_name_H-M   'P 1'
#
loop_
_entity.id
_entity.type
_entity.pdbx_description
1 polymer ?
#
loop_
_entity_poly.entity_id
_entity_poly.type
_entity_poly.pdbx_seq_one_letter_code
_entity_poly.pdbx_strand_id
1 'polypeptide(L)'
;MPVQIDNLGILPLAGICSYEEASRQGYDIETNVNLLKRYNYVKTQLHLILAAHLAKTPEWEVKCAFSLHLWLEAEHSAALRKRIAEMREPPLHLDKVPDKRLKLVFDELIRSENTVELLIGIYNVIKPEMIRALKQHISITNPLADFATLRMLKQMLVEEEEMAVWGQHASRALQQDQELIELAQRWNNHITFYLTAAGGVANDLIVPDSQDSQDLPTPRSDGTVYLMDATPQRDARFIDRFNQAAKIDDYYQDEQLSPEERTYALLFKRVREMDVPEWMAPILYKTKGKSWDYYLDMSRQLWDEARHAMMGEVALNKLGVPFYKYPISINASTLLNENFTPIQSHLILWGIEQDLMKKDTGKRWEWLIAKSSNNALAGMYQDYDWADEVLHAQIGRKWLAPEFSGLEEMLSLSKTLIASWHSLGPTLAGRSKQVNWWSALIADLA
;
A
#
# COMPACT_ATOMS: atom_id res chain seq x y z
N MET A 1 25.42 35.29 32.37
CA MET A 1 26.63 34.51 32.10
C MET A 1 26.22 33.05 31.97
N PRO A 2 26.78 32.28 31.02
CA PRO A 2 26.49 30.85 30.93
C PRO A 2 26.86 30.17 32.26
N VAL A 3 26.00 29.27 32.75
CA VAL A 3 26.33 28.48 33.94
C VAL A 3 27.51 27.57 33.59
N GLN A 4 28.61 27.67 34.33
CA GLN A 4 29.70 26.72 34.22
C GLN A 4 29.28 25.42 34.90
N ILE A 5 28.96 24.41 34.11
CA ILE A 5 28.57 23.09 34.62
C ILE A 5 29.85 22.28 34.83
N ASP A 6 30.09 21.85 36.07
CA ASP A 6 31.12 20.87 36.41
C ASP A 6 30.67 19.49 35.91
N ASN A 7 30.90 19.21 34.62
CA ASN A 7 30.61 17.91 34.02
C ASN A 7 31.91 17.10 33.85
N LEU A 8 31.80 15.78 34.01
CA LEU A 8 32.92 14.84 33.91
C LEU A 8 33.37 14.55 32.46
N GLY A 9 33.08 15.44 31.49
CA GLY A 9 33.29 15.21 30.06
C GLY A 9 32.22 14.32 29.40
N ILE A 10 31.20 13.91 30.14
CA ILE A 10 30.05 13.16 29.62
C ILE A 10 29.04 14.15 29.03
N LEU A 11 28.54 13.87 27.82
CA LEU A 11 27.51 14.69 27.18
C LEU A 11 26.25 14.75 28.07
N PRO A 12 25.81 15.93 28.51
CA PRO A 12 24.62 16.07 29.34
C PRO A 12 23.35 15.74 28.52
N LEU A 13 22.20 15.65 29.20
CA LEU A 13 20.89 15.45 28.56
C LEU A 13 20.85 14.23 27.63
N ALA A 14 21.54 13.14 28.03
CA ALA A 14 21.67 11.90 27.26
C ALA A 14 22.24 12.07 25.83
N GLY A 15 22.95 13.17 25.55
CA GLY A 15 23.45 13.48 24.21
C GLY A 15 22.35 13.87 23.21
N ILE A 16 21.13 14.14 23.67
CA ILE A 16 20.00 14.53 22.81
C ILE A 16 20.21 15.95 22.25
N CYS A 17 20.66 16.87 23.10
CA CYS A 17 20.89 18.27 22.78
C CYS A 17 21.73 18.96 23.86
N SER A 18 22.16 20.20 23.59
CA SER A 18 22.76 21.11 24.56
C SER A 18 21.71 21.77 25.47
N TYR A 19 22.15 22.34 26.60
CA TYR A 19 21.27 23.14 27.46
C TYR A 19 20.69 24.37 26.75
N GLU A 20 21.44 24.98 25.82
CA GLU A 20 20.96 26.11 25.02
C GLU A 20 19.81 25.69 24.11
N GLU A 21 19.97 24.59 23.37
CA GLU A 21 18.92 24.04 22.52
C GLU A 21 17.71 23.56 23.32
N ALA A 22 17.90 22.98 24.52
CA ALA A 22 16.80 22.59 25.40
C ALA A 22 16.05 23.79 25.99
N SER A 23 16.68 24.97 26.04
CA SER A 23 16.08 26.20 26.59
C SER A 23 15.21 26.96 25.58
N ARG A 24 15.27 26.62 24.28
CA ARG A 24 14.41 27.24 23.27
C ARG A 24 12.96 26.82 23.46
N GLN A 25 12.03 27.74 23.22
CA GLN A 25 10.62 27.37 23.16
C GLN A 25 10.35 26.51 21.92
N GLY A 26 9.38 25.60 22.03
CA GLY A 26 8.81 24.85 20.91
C GLY A 26 7.30 24.97 20.93
N TYR A 27 6.60 24.09 20.21
CA TYR A 27 5.14 24.07 20.25
C TYR A 27 4.61 23.74 21.64
N ASP A 28 3.53 24.42 22.02
CA ASP A 28 2.68 23.95 23.12
C ASP A 28 1.90 22.70 22.70
N ILE A 29 1.26 22.04 23.68
CA ILE A 29 0.56 20.77 23.45
C ILE A 29 -0.60 20.96 22.46
N GLU A 30 -1.36 22.04 22.56
CA GLU A 30 -2.53 22.27 21.71
C GLU A 30 -2.13 22.46 20.25
N THR A 31 -1.15 23.33 19.98
CA THR A 31 -0.61 23.57 18.64
C THR A 31 -0.05 22.27 18.04
N ASN A 32 0.72 21.52 18.84
CA ASN A 32 1.31 20.26 18.41
C ASN A 32 0.24 19.23 18.05
N VAL A 33 -0.74 19.01 18.94
CA VAL A 33 -1.85 18.07 18.70
C VAL A 33 -2.62 18.45 17.43
N ASN A 34 -2.89 19.73 17.21
CA ASN A 34 -3.58 20.20 16.00
C ASN A 34 -2.77 19.92 14.72
N LEU A 35 -1.45 20.13 14.73
CA LEU A 35 -0.57 19.76 13.62
C LEU A 35 -0.56 18.24 13.38
N LEU A 36 -0.42 17.43 14.42
CA LEU A 36 -0.42 15.97 14.28
C LEU A 36 -1.77 15.44 13.78
N LYS A 37 -2.91 16.05 14.18
CA LYS A 37 -4.24 15.71 13.64
C LYS A 37 -4.32 16.00 12.14
N ARG A 38 -3.74 17.11 11.66
CA ARG A 38 -3.64 17.41 10.21
C ARG A 38 -2.79 16.36 9.47
N TYR A 39 -1.63 16.01 10.02
CA TYR A 39 -0.77 14.97 9.45
C TYR A 39 -1.49 13.63 9.39
N ASN A 40 -2.14 13.22 10.49
CA ASN A 40 -2.90 11.98 10.55
C ASN A 40 -4.00 11.93 9.47
N TYR A 41 -4.68 13.06 9.26
CA TYR A 41 -5.68 13.18 8.20
C TYR A 41 -5.06 12.96 6.82
N VAL A 42 -3.95 13.63 6.50
CA VAL A 42 -3.21 13.43 5.23
C VAL A 42 -2.82 11.97 5.03
N LYS A 43 -2.24 11.33 6.05
CA LYS A 43 -1.86 9.89 6.02
C LYS A 43 -3.07 8.99 5.76
N THR A 44 -4.17 9.25 6.46
CA THR A 44 -5.41 8.50 6.28
C THR A 44 -5.99 8.68 4.87
N GLN A 45 -5.94 9.88 4.29
CA GLN A 45 -6.46 10.13 2.94
C GLN A 45 -5.56 9.52 1.86
N LEU A 46 -4.23 9.60 1.99
CA LEU A 46 -3.30 8.97 1.04
C LEU A 46 -3.44 7.45 1.04
N HIS A 47 -3.54 6.82 2.22
CA HIS A 47 -3.87 5.40 2.36
C HIS A 47 -5.12 5.02 1.56
N LEU A 48 -6.21 5.78 1.77
CA LEU A 48 -7.49 5.54 1.11
C LEU A 48 -7.44 5.75 -0.40
N ILE A 49 -6.72 6.77 -0.88
CA ILE A 49 -6.55 7.05 -2.32
C ILE A 49 -5.74 5.95 -2.99
N LEU A 50 -4.62 5.53 -2.40
CA LEU A 50 -3.80 4.45 -2.94
C LEU A 50 -4.64 3.16 -3.05
N ALA A 51 -5.46 2.84 -2.05
CA ALA A 51 -6.37 1.68 -2.10
C ALA A 51 -7.43 1.83 -3.21
N ALA A 52 -8.02 3.02 -3.36
CA ALA A 52 -9.08 3.27 -4.33
C ALA A 52 -8.62 3.12 -5.78
N HIS A 53 -7.34 3.37 -6.07
CA HIS A 53 -6.82 3.41 -7.44
C HIS A 53 -5.94 2.22 -7.80
N LEU A 54 -5.53 1.39 -6.83
CA LEU A 54 -4.60 0.28 -7.06
C LEU A 54 -5.06 -0.68 -8.16
N ALA A 55 -6.31 -1.16 -8.11
CA ALA A 55 -6.80 -2.17 -9.06
C ALA A 55 -6.76 -1.66 -10.51
N LYS A 56 -7.31 -0.47 -10.75
CA LYS A 56 -7.45 0.13 -12.09
C LYS A 56 -6.17 0.72 -12.67
N THR A 57 -5.12 0.88 -11.87
CA THR A 57 -3.80 1.27 -12.36
C THR A 57 -3.29 0.18 -13.31
N PRO A 58 -2.74 0.48 -14.50
CA PRO A 58 -2.24 -0.56 -15.40
C PRO A 58 -0.79 -0.97 -15.11
N GLU A 59 0.07 -0.04 -14.69
CA GLU A 59 1.51 -0.28 -14.51
C GLU A 59 1.81 -1.10 -13.24
N TRP A 60 2.49 -2.23 -13.40
CA TRP A 60 2.82 -3.12 -12.27
C TRP A 60 3.74 -2.46 -11.25
N GLU A 61 4.76 -1.72 -11.70
CA GLU A 61 5.70 -1.01 -10.82
C GLU A 61 4.99 0.03 -9.96
N VAL A 62 3.95 0.66 -10.50
CA VAL A 62 3.13 1.62 -9.76
C VAL A 62 2.26 0.91 -8.73
N LYS A 63 1.69 -0.26 -9.05
CA LYS A 63 0.99 -1.09 -8.05
C LYS A 63 1.89 -1.52 -6.92
N CYS A 64 3.11 -1.96 -7.22
CA CYS A 64 4.10 -2.33 -6.20
C CYS A 64 4.33 -1.18 -5.22
N ALA A 65 4.57 0.02 -5.74
CA ALA A 65 4.76 1.20 -4.92
C ALA A 65 3.49 1.61 -4.18
N PHE A 66 2.32 1.53 -4.80
CA PHE A 66 1.05 1.82 -4.12
C PHE A 66 0.82 0.86 -2.96
N SER A 67 1.12 -0.43 -3.12
CA SER A 67 1.05 -1.42 -2.04
C SER A 67 1.98 -1.07 -0.89
N LEU A 68 3.26 -0.75 -1.17
CA LEU A 68 4.22 -0.35 -0.14
C LEU A 68 3.80 0.93 0.56
N HIS A 69 3.56 1.98 -0.22
CA HIS A 69 3.32 3.32 0.29
C HIS A 69 2.00 3.36 1.07
N LEU A 70 0.98 2.62 0.64
CA LEU A 70 -0.27 2.46 1.39
C LEU A 70 0.00 1.89 2.78
N TRP A 71 0.81 0.85 2.91
CA TRP A 71 1.18 0.30 4.22
C TRP A 71 1.99 1.31 5.06
N LEU A 72 2.94 2.02 4.46
CA LEU A 72 3.68 3.07 5.16
C LEU A 72 2.78 4.22 5.63
N GLU A 73 1.80 4.67 4.82
CA GLU A 73 0.80 5.64 5.27
C GLU A 73 -0.01 5.11 6.48
N ALA A 74 -0.33 3.81 6.49
CA ALA A 74 -1.05 3.18 7.57
C ALA A 74 -0.23 3.16 8.87
N GLU A 75 1.04 2.79 8.79
CA GLU A 75 2.01 2.83 9.90
C GLU A 75 2.19 4.25 10.43
N HIS A 76 2.37 5.23 9.54
CA HIS A 76 2.51 6.64 9.89
C HIS A 76 1.28 7.16 10.62
N SER A 77 0.09 6.86 10.11
CA SER A 77 -1.16 7.23 10.79
C SER A 77 -1.28 6.54 12.15
N ALA A 78 -0.91 5.25 12.28
CA ALA A 78 -0.95 4.55 13.56
C ALA A 78 -0.01 5.20 14.59
N ALA A 79 1.21 5.55 14.18
CA ALA A 79 2.18 6.25 15.01
C ALA A 79 1.66 7.63 15.46
N LEU A 80 1.07 8.41 14.55
CA LEU A 80 0.47 9.71 14.86
C LEU A 80 -0.71 9.57 15.83
N ARG A 81 -1.62 8.63 15.58
CA ARG A 81 -2.77 8.35 16.45
C ARG A 81 -2.32 7.99 17.87
N LYS A 82 -1.30 7.13 17.99
CA LYS A 82 -0.70 6.77 19.27
C LYS A 82 -0.10 8.00 19.96
N ARG A 83 0.71 8.79 19.26
CA ARG A 83 1.34 9.99 19.83
C ARG A 83 0.31 11.03 20.30
N ILE A 84 -0.76 11.23 19.54
CA ILE A 84 -1.86 12.12 19.93
C ILE A 84 -2.56 11.60 21.20
N ALA A 85 -2.79 10.29 21.32
CA ALA A 85 -3.42 9.67 22.49
C ALA A 85 -2.60 9.78 23.78
N GLU A 86 -1.27 9.88 23.68
CA GLU A 86 -0.37 10.11 24.83
C GLU A 86 -0.42 11.54 25.35
N MET A 87 -1.03 12.48 24.61
CA MET A 87 -1.13 13.89 24.97
C MET A 87 -2.47 14.22 25.64
N ARG A 88 -2.52 15.35 26.34
CA ARG A 88 -3.62 15.72 27.25
C ARG A 88 -4.87 16.20 26.49
N GLU A 89 -5.66 15.31 25.85
CA GLU A 89 -6.94 15.73 25.25
C GLU A 89 -7.95 14.61 24.86
N PRO A 90 -8.70 14.00 25.80
CA PRO A 90 -9.93 13.29 25.44
C PRO A 90 -11.07 14.30 25.18
N PRO A 91 -11.95 14.09 24.17
CA PRO A 91 -11.90 13.08 23.12
C PRO A 91 -10.92 13.41 21.97
N LEU A 92 -10.16 12.42 21.51
CA LEU A 92 -9.04 12.61 20.57
C LEU A 92 -9.45 13.04 19.15
N HIS A 93 -10.69 12.75 18.73
CA HIS A 93 -11.25 13.14 17.43
C HIS A 93 -10.39 12.77 16.20
N LEU A 94 -9.69 11.63 16.25
CA LEU A 94 -8.69 11.23 15.24
C LEU A 94 -9.26 10.93 13.84
N ASP A 95 -10.57 10.69 13.74
CA ASP A 95 -11.26 10.44 12.48
C ASP A 95 -12.05 11.67 11.97
N LYS A 96 -11.98 12.80 12.69
CA LYS A 96 -12.61 14.05 12.24
C LYS A 96 -11.74 14.74 11.20
N VAL A 97 -12.40 15.38 10.24
CA VAL A 97 -11.76 16.31 9.30
C VAL A 97 -11.21 17.50 10.09
N PRO A 98 -9.90 17.74 10.10
CA PRO A 98 -9.31 18.83 10.88
C PRO A 98 -9.54 20.20 10.23
N ASP A 99 -9.72 20.22 8.90
CA ASP A 99 -9.87 21.44 8.12
C ASP A 99 -10.68 21.14 6.84
N LYS A 100 -11.71 21.97 6.58
CA LYS A 100 -12.60 21.80 5.42
C LYS A 100 -11.90 22.07 4.09
N ARG A 101 -10.99 23.04 4.02
CA ARG A 101 -10.22 23.33 2.80
C ARG A 101 -9.23 22.20 2.54
N LEU A 102 -8.59 21.67 3.58
CA LEU A 102 -7.71 20.49 3.43
C LEU A 102 -8.50 19.26 2.92
N LYS A 103 -9.74 19.07 3.37
CA LYS A 103 -10.62 18.02 2.83
C LYS A 103 -10.84 18.18 1.33
N LEU A 104 -11.08 19.40 0.85
CA LEU A 104 -11.29 19.65 -0.59
C LEU A 104 -10.08 19.21 -1.43
N VAL A 105 -8.85 19.37 -0.93
CA VAL A 105 -7.64 18.87 -1.61
C VAL A 105 -7.75 17.37 -1.91
N PHE A 106 -8.17 16.57 -0.92
CA PHE A 106 -8.27 15.13 -1.07
C PHE A 106 -9.54 14.68 -1.81
N ASP A 107 -10.62 15.47 -1.73
CA ASP A 107 -11.81 15.27 -2.57
C ASP A 107 -11.49 15.45 -4.07
N GLU A 108 -10.57 16.36 -4.40
CA GLU A 108 -10.05 16.52 -5.76
C GLU A 108 -9.05 15.40 -6.11
N LEU A 109 -8.08 15.13 -5.24
CA LEU A 109 -7.00 14.19 -5.52
C LEU A 109 -7.51 12.76 -5.79
N ILE A 110 -8.52 12.30 -5.03
CA ILE A 110 -9.13 10.98 -5.26
C ILE A 110 -9.81 10.87 -6.62
N ARG A 111 -10.11 11.98 -7.29
CA ARG A 111 -10.69 12.04 -8.65
C ARG A 111 -9.66 12.18 -9.76
N SER A 112 -8.40 11.81 -9.49
CA SER A 112 -7.41 11.61 -10.54
C SER A 112 -7.91 10.53 -11.53
N GLU A 113 -7.85 10.82 -12.81
CA GLU A 113 -8.47 10.01 -13.87
C GLU A 113 -7.54 8.90 -14.36
N ASN A 114 -6.23 9.10 -14.26
CA ASN A 114 -5.21 8.15 -14.71
C ASN A 114 -3.96 8.15 -13.82
N THR A 115 -3.02 7.25 -14.14
CA THR A 115 -1.78 7.07 -13.39
C THR A 115 -0.95 8.36 -13.31
N VAL A 116 -0.83 9.12 -14.40
CA VAL A 116 -0.04 10.37 -14.42
C VAL A 116 -0.60 11.37 -13.42
N GLU A 117 -1.91 11.60 -13.43
CA GLU A 117 -2.55 12.52 -12.49
C GLU A 117 -2.39 12.08 -11.02
N LEU A 118 -2.55 10.77 -10.74
CA LEU A 118 -2.33 10.23 -9.40
C LEU A 118 -0.90 10.48 -8.92
N LEU A 119 0.08 10.15 -9.76
CA LEU A 119 1.49 10.30 -9.39
C LEU A 119 1.85 11.78 -9.18
N ILE A 120 1.35 12.67 -10.02
CA ILE A 120 1.57 14.12 -9.89
C ILE A 120 0.95 14.64 -8.60
N GLY A 121 -0.33 14.37 -8.36
CA GLY A 121 -1.03 14.87 -7.19
C GLY A 121 -0.40 14.36 -5.89
N ILE A 122 -0.06 13.07 -5.81
CA ILE A 122 0.54 12.48 -4.61
C ILE A 122 2.00 12.91 -4.45
N TYR A 123 2.86 12.67 -5.45
CA TYR A 123 4.32 12.74 -5.27
C TYR A 123 4.97 14.05 -5.72
N ASN A 124 4.29 14.84 -6.55
CA ASN A 124 4.78 16.16 -6.96
C ASN A 124 4.13 17.29 -6.16
N VAL A 125 2.99 17.06 -5.49
CA VAL A 125 2.28 18.09 -4.72
C VAL A 125 2.18 17.75 -3.22
N ILE A 126 1.47 16.67 -2.85
CA ILE A 126 1.21 16.38 -1.43
C ILE A 126 2.47 15.93 -0.67
N LYS A 127 3.26 15.00 -1.21
CA LYS A 127 4.47 14.49 -0.55
C LYS A 127 5.53 15.58 -0.31
N PRO A 128 5.89 16.44 -1.29
CA PRO A 128 6.82 17.54 -1.03
C PRO A 128 6.33 18.50 0.06
N GLU A 129 5.03 18.80 0.08
CA GLU A 129 4.45 19.64 1.12
C GLU A 129 4.44 18.96 2.50
N MET A 130 4.17 17.65 2.56
CA MET A 130 4.28 16.87 3.78
C MET A 130 5.72 16.90 4.32
N ILE A 131 6.73 16.70 3.45
CA ILE A 131 8.15 16.78 3.80
C ILE A 131 8.50 18.17 4.36
N ARG A 132 8.02 19.24 3.71
CA ARG A 132 8.23 20.62 4.20
C ARG A 132 7.63 20.79 5.60
N ALA A 133 6.37 20.38 5.78
CA ALA A 133 5.67 20.46 7.06
C ALA A 133 6.40 19.69 8.17
N LEU A 134 6.86 18.46 7.87
CA LEU A 134 7.64 17.66 8.82
C LEU A 134 8.97 18.31 9.20
N LYS A 135 9.73 18.81 8.22
CA LYS A 135 11.01 19.51 8.46
C LYS A 135 10.82 20.75 9.32
N GLN A 136 9.79 21.54 9.04
CA GLN A 136 9.48 22.72 9.83
C GLN A 136 9.07 22.33 11.26
N HIS A 137 8.20 21.34 11.41
CA HIS A 137 7.78 20.86 12.72
C HIS A 137 9.01 20.41 13.54
N ILE A 138 9.86 19.56 12.95
CA ILE A 138 11.12 19.08 13.55
C ILE A 138 12.02 20.25 13.99
N SER A 139 12.12 21.30 13.18
CA SER A 139 12.97 22.46 13.49
C SER A 139 12.46 23.27 14.70
N ILE A 140 11.14 23.37 14.88
CA ILE A 140 10.52 24.17 15.94
C ILE A 140 10.35 23.38 17.23
N THR A 141 10.13 22.07 17.17
CA THR A 141 9.93 21.22 18.36
C THR A 141 11.12 21.27 19.30
N ASN A 142 10.86 21.49 20.59
CA ASN A 142 11.89 21.45 21.63
C ASN A 142 12.49 20.03 21.71
N PRO A 143 13.83 19.87 21.62
CA PRO A 143 14.45 18.57 21.47
C PRO A 143 14.42 17.71 22.75
N LEU A 144 14.19 18.33 23.91
CA LEU A 144 14.12 17.64 25.20
C LEU A 144 12.67 17.42 25.63
N ALA A 145 11.86 18.48 25.66
CA ALA A 145 10.51 18.45 26.22
C ALA A 145 9.53 17.60 25.39
N ASP A 146 9.70 17.58 24.07
CA ASP A 146 8.87 16.79 23.15
C ASP A 146 9.72 15.87 22.26
N PHE A 147 10.72 15.24 22.88
CA PHE A 147 11.58 14.26 22.23
C PHE A 147 10.79 13.13 21.55
N ALA A 148 9.66 12.71 22.14
CA ALA A 148 8.83 11.64 21.62
C ALA A 148 8.27 11.95 20.22
N THR A 149 7.69 13.14 20.03
CA THR A 149 7.24 13.59 18.70
C THR A 149 8.41 13.77 17.76
N LEU A 150 9.49 14.41 18.21
CA LEU A 150 10.68 14.64 17.38
C LEU A 150 11.26 13.34 16.81
N ARG A 151 11.39 12.30 17.65
CA ARG A 151 11.90 10.98 17.23
C ARG A 151 10.97 10.35 16.19
N MET A 152 9.67 10.36 16.43
CA MET A 152 8.67 9.81 15.49
C MET A 152 8.70 10.53 14.14
N LEU A 153 8.69 11.87 14.14
CA LEU A 153 8.70 12.65 12.89
C LEU A 153 10.00 12.47 12.10
N LYS A 154 11.15 12.30 12.77
CA LYS A 154 12.42 12.01 12.09
C LYS A 154 12.38 10.66 11.35
N GLN A 155 11.76 9.64 11.92
CA GLN A 155 11.61 8.34 11.28
C GLN A 155 10.66 8.45 10.08
N MET A 156 9.50 9.08 10.28
CA MET A 156 8.53 9.33 9.21
C MET A 156 9.13 10.11 8.05
N LEU A 157 9.95 11.14 8.34
CA LEU A 157 10.55 12.00 7.32
C LEU A 157 11.44 11.21 6.34
N VAL A 158 12.20 10.22 6.81
CA VAL A 158 13.06 9.40 5.93
C VAL A 158 12.22 8.67 4.91
N GLU A 159 11.17 7.98 5.36
CA GLU A 159 10.28 7.22 4.47
C GLU A 159 9.48 8.16 3.54
N GLU A 160 9.07 9.34 4.01
CA GLU A 160 8.43 10.35 3.15
C GLU A 160 9.35 10.81 2.01
N GLU A 161 10.63 11.06 2.31
CA GLU A 161 11.61 11.46 1.31
C GLU A 161 11.87 10.35 0.29
N GLU A 162 12.00 9.10 0.72
CA GLU A 162 12.16 7.93 -0.16
C GLU A 162 10.94 7.75 -1.08
N MET A 163 9.73 7.81 -0.53
CA MET A 163 8.48 7.73 -1.31
C MET A 163 8.38 8.87 -2.35
N ALA A 164 8.74 10.10 -1.96
CA ALA A 164 8.71 11.25 -2.86
C ALA A 164 9.73 11.11 -4.01
N VAL A 165 10.95 10.63 -3.71
CA VAL A 165 11.98 10.41 -4.74
C VAL A 165 11.52 9.37 -5.75
N TRP A 166 11.00 8.23 -5.30
CA TRP A 166 10.46 7.21 -6.19
C TRP A 166 9.33 7.76 -7.06
N GLY A 167 8.37 8.45 -6.44
CA GLY A 167 7.17 8.92 -7.14
C GLY A 167 7.43 10.03 -8.15
N GLN A 168 8.39 10.91 -7.88
CA GLN A 168 8.84 11.93 -8.84
C GLN A 168 9.61 11.32 -10.02
N HIS A 169 10.31 10.21 -9.81
CA HIS A 169 10.91 9.46 -10.91
C HIS A 169 9.83 8.80 -11.77
N ALA A 170 8.88 8.10 -11.13
CA ALA A 170 7.76 7.47 -11.82
C ALA A 170 6.90 8.47 -12.60
N SER A 171 6.59 9.64 -12.02
CA SER A 171 5.78 10.67 -12.69
C SER A 171 6.45 11.21 -13.96
N ARG A 172 7.78 11.37 -13.95
CA ARG A 172 8.54 11.76 -15.16
C ARG A 172 8.58 10.64 -16.20
N ALA A 173 8.72 9.38 -15.78
CA ALA A 173 8.81 8.24 -16.68
C ALA A 173 7.51 8.00 -17.49
N LEU A 174 6.35 8.36 -16.94
CA LEU A 174 5.05 8.21 -17.61
C LEU A 174 4.63 9.42 -18.45
N GLN A 175 5.39 10.53 -18.43
CA GLN A 175 5.14 11.70 -19.29
C GLN A 175 5.88 11.55 -20.62
N GLN A 176 5.41 10.62 -21.46
CA GLN A 176 6.12 10.20 -22.68
C GLN A 176 5.88 11.10 -23.90
N ASP A 177 4.82 11.91 -23.87
CA ASP A 177 4.45 12.82 -24.94
C ASP A 177 4.00 14.18 -24.41
N GLN A 178 3.82 15.14 -25.32
CA GLN A 178 3.44 16.51 -25.00
C GLN A 178 2.05 16.61 -24.35
N GLU A 179 1.11 15.73 -24.70
CA GLU A 179 -0.24 15.73 -24.13
C GLU A 179 -0.21 15.35 -22.65
N LEU A 180 0.55 14.31 -22.29
CA LEU A 180 0.74 13.87 -20.91
C LEU A 180 1.53 14.88 -20.07
N ILE A 181 2.51 15.57 -20.66
CA ILE A 181 3.24 16.66 -19.99
C ILE A 181 2.29 17.81 -19.65
N GLU A 182 1.47 18.25 -20.60
CA GLU A 182 0.51 19.33 -20.38
C GLU A 182 -0.58 18.93 -19.40
N LEU A 183 -1.05 17.67 -19.45
CA LEU A 183 -1.98 17.12 -18.47
C LEU A 183 -1.37 17.16 -17.06
N ALA A 184 -0.15 16.65 -16.90
CA ALA A 184 0.58 16.67 -15.64
C ALA A 184 0.73 18.10 -15.10
N GLN A 185 1.08 19.07 -15.94
CA GLN A 185 1.21 20.47 -15.53
C GLN A 185 -0.13 21.07 -15.08
N ARG A 186 -1.21 20.86 -15.84
CA ARG A 186 -2.55 21.33 -15.46
C ARG A 186 -3.00 20.74 -14.13
N TRP A 187 -2.82 19.43 -13.94
CA TRP A 187 -3.23 18.76 -12.71
C TRP A 187 -2.37 19.15 -11.50
N ASN A 188 -1.07 19.32 -11.68
CA ASN A 188 -0.17 19.84 -10.65
C ASN A 188 -0.65 21.22 -10.16
N ASN A 189 -0.92 22.13 -11.10
CA ASN A 189 -1.40 23.48 -10.78
C ASN A 189 -2.75 23.45 -10.07
N HIS A 190 -3.66 22.56 -10.49
CA HIS A 190 -4.96 22.36 -9.86
C HIS A 190 -4.81 21.97 -8.39
N ILE A 191 -4.14 20.86 -8.09
CA ILE A 191 -3.99 20.38 -6.71
C ILE A 191 -3.16 21.36 -5.87
N THR A 192 -2.13 21.99 -6.44
CA THR A 192 -1.33 23.00 -5.74
C THR A 192 -2.17 24.20 -5.33
N PHE A 193 -3.12 24.63 -6.17
CA PHE A 193 -4.05 25.72 -5.82
C PHE A 193 -4.91 25.36 -4.61
N TYR A 194 -5.56 24.19 -4.63
CA TYR A 194 -6.37 23.73 -3.50
C TYR A 194 -5.54 23.59 -2.21
N LEU A 195 -4.32 23.06 -2.32
CA LEU A 195 -3.43 22.89 -1.19
C LEU A 195 -2.99 24.25 -0.61
N THR A 196 -2.70 25.22 -1.47
CA THR A 196 -2.31 26.58 -1.04
C THR A 196 -3.48 27.29 -0.38
N ALA A 197 -4.69 27.18 -0.94
CA ALA A 197 -5.92 27.72 -0.34
C ALA A 197 -6.22 27.10 1.04
N ALA A 198 -5.80 25.85 1.27
CA ALA A 198 -5.87 25.17 2.56
C ALA A 198 -4.76 25.53 3.56
N GLY A 199 -3.88 26.48 3.22
CA GLY A 199 -2.73 26.87 4.03
C GLY A 199 -1.60 25.82 4.03
N GLY A 200 -1.61 24.88 3.09
CA GLY A 200 -0.70 23.73 3.07
C GLY A 200 -1.04 22.67 4.12
N VAL A 201 -0.15 21.70 4.29
CA VAL A 201 -0.38 20.59 5.22
C VAL A 201 -0.33 21.07 6.68
N ALA A 202 0.55 22.01 7.02
CA ALA A 202 0.71 22.55 8.36
C ALA A 202 -0.11 23.82 8.65
N ASN A 203 -0.92 24.32 7.71
CA ASN A 203 -1.70 25.56 7.84
C ASN A 203 -0.85 26.81 8.09
N ASP A 204 0.28 26.91 7.40
CA ASP A 204 1.32 27.90 7.59
C ASP A 204 1.83 28.49 6.26
N LEU A 205 1.31 28.02 5.13
CA LEU A 205 1.54 28.67 3.85
C LEU A 205 0.77 29.99 3.78
N ILE A 206 1.39 30.99 3.15
CA ILE A 206 0.72 32.25 2.83
C ILE A 206 -0.37 31.94 1.80
N VAL A 207 -1.62 32.26 2.14
CA VAL A 207 -2.75 32.20 1.23
C VAL A 207 -2.86 33.56 0.53
N PRO A 208 -2.61 33.67 -0.78
CA PRO A 208 -2.80 34.93 -1.50
C PRO A 208 -4.26 35.35 -1.48
N ASP A 209 -4.55 36.67 -1.51
CA ASP A 209 -5.92 37.19 -1.54
C ASP A 209 -6.75 36.59 -2.71
N SER A 210 -6.10 36.28 -3.83
CA SER A 210 -6.71 35.62 -5.00
C SER A 210 -7.10 34.16 -4.79
N GLN A 211 -6.69 33.55 -3.68
CA GLN A 211 -6.98 32.17 -3.28
C GLN A 211 -7.70 32.09 -1.93
N ASP A 212 -7.93 33.23 -1.28
CA ASP A 212 -8.76 33.35 -0.07
C ASP A 212 -10.25 33.60 -0.42
N SER A 213 -10.54 33.95 -1.68
CA SER A 213 -11.89 34.17 -2.24
C SER A 213 -12.48 32.92 -2.93
N GLN A 214 -13.78 32.97 -3.25
CA GLN A 214 -14.64 31.89 -3.78
C GLN A 214 -14.23 31.28 -5.15
N ASP A 215 -13.08 31.66 -5.72
CA ASP A 215 -12.66 31.30 -7.07
C ASP A 215 -11.63 30.15 -7.08
N LEU A 216 -11.92 29.07 -6.33
CA LEU A 216 -11.19 27.81 -6.54
C LEU A 216 -11.32 27.40 -8.02
N PRO A 217 -10.30 26.76 -8.63
CA PRO A 217 -10.45 26.11 -9.92
C PRO A 217 -11.71 25.25 -9.92
N THR A 218 -12.37 25.10 -11.08
CA THR A 218 -13.63 24.33 -11.14
C THR A 218 -13.40 22.93 -10.56
N PRO A 219 -14.11 22.56 -9.46
CA PRO A 219 -13.87 21.29 -8.80
C PRO A 219 -14.27 20.13 -9.72
N ARG A 220 -13.46 19.07 -9.72
CA ARG A 220 -13.90 17.76 -10.21
C ARG A 220 -14.86 17.10 -9.24
N SER A 221 -14.78 17.45 -7.96
CA SER A 221 -15.74 17.03 -6.97
C SER A 221 -17.09 17.72 -7.16
N ASP A 222 -18.10 16.90 -7.42
CA ASP A 222 -19.52 17.24 -7.39
C ASP A 222 -20.12 17.15 -5.97
N GLY A 223 -19.28 16.94 -4.95
CA GLY A 223 -19.70 16.74 -3.57
C GLY A 223 -20.21 15.34 -3.24
N THR A 224 -20.27 14.44 -4.23
CA THR A 224 -20.65 13.04 -3.99
C THR A 224 -19.46 12.21 -3.50
N VAL A 225 -19.74 11.02 -2.96
CA VAL A 225 -18.70 10.08 -2.55
C VAL A 225 -18.04 9.48 -3.79
N TYR A 226 -16.71 9.45 -3.81
CA TYR A 226 -15.97 8.81 -4.89
C TYR A 226 -16.32 7.32 -5.00
N LEU A 227 -16.80 6.91 -6.18
CA LEU A 227 -17.08 5.53 -6.51
C LEU A 227 -15.81 4.90 -7.09
N MET A 228 -15.26 3.92 -6.38
CA MET A 228 -14.10 3.17 -6.84
C MET A 228 -14.44 2.36 -8.10
N ASP A 229 -13.65 2.56 -9.15
CA ASP A 229 -13.53 1.59 -10.23
C ASP A 229 -12.54 0.50 -9.80
N ALA A 230 -13.08 -0.68 -9.53
CA ALA A 230 -12.31 -1.84 -9.07
C ALA A 230 -11.90 -2.77 -10.22
N THR A 231 -12.08 -2.36 -11.48
CA THR A 231 -11.70 -3.18 -12.64
C THR A 231 -10.18 -3.32 -12.71
N PRO A 232 -9.60 -4.52 -12.58
CA PRO A 232 -8.16 -4.69 -12.66
C PRO A 232 -7.65 -4.40 -14.07
N GLN A 233 -6.54 -3.67 -14.16
CA GLN A 233 -5.88 -3.34 -15.44
C GLN A 233 -4.44 -3.87 -15.48
N ARG A 234 -3.89 -4.02 -16.69
CA ARG A 234 -2.47 -4.28 -16.93
C ARG A 234 -2.00 -3.45 -18.11
N ASP A 235 -0.76 -2.97 -18.07
CA ASP A 235 -0.16 -2.29 -19.20
C ASP A 235 0.10 -3.22 -20.41
N ALA A 236 0.56 -2.64 -21.52
CA ALA A 236 0.71 -3.31 -22.80
C ALA A 236 1.73 -4.46 -22.82
N ARG A 237 2.60 -4.59 -21.82
CA ARG A 237 3.59 -5.68 -21.73
C ARG A 237 2.93 -7.03 -21.44
N PHE A 238 1.77 -7.02 -20.77
CA PHE A 238 1.08 -8.24 -20.36
C PHE A 238 0.28 -8.84 -21.51
N ILE A 239 0.66 -10.05 -21.90
CA ILE A 239 0.00 -10.82 -22.96
C ILE A 239 -1.04 -11.79 -22.41
N ASP A 240 -2.09 -12.06 -23.20
CA ASP A 240 -3.06 -13.13 -22.97
C ASP A 240 -3.55 -13.25 -21.51
N ARG A 241 -3.93 -12.11 -20.92
CA ARG A 241 -4.20 -11.90 -19.48
C ARG A 241 -5.33 -12.75 -18.88
N PHE A 242 -6.06 -13.51 -19.70
CA PHE A 242 -7.12 -14.42 -19.27
C PHE A 242 -6.72 -15.92 -19.40
N ASN A 243 -5.47 -16.21 -19.77
CA ASN A 243 -4.95 -17.56 -19.93
C ASN A 243 -4.61 -18.20 -18.57
N GLN A 244 -5.16 -19.40 -18.34
CA GLN A 244 -4.93 -20.24 -17.16
C GLN A 244 -4.58 -21.68 -17.56
N ALA A 245 -4.00 -21.85 -18.75
CA ALA A 245 -3.71 -23.15 -19.34
C ALA A 245 -2.52 -23.86 -18.66
N ALA A 246 -1.51 -23.10 -18.23
CA ALA A 246 -0.41 -23.62 -17.42
C ALA A 246 -0.91 -23.94 -16.01
N LYS A 247 -0.86 -25.22 -15.63
CA LYS A 247 -1.33 -25.71 -14.32
C LYS A 247 -0.20 -25.65 -13.30
N ILE A 248 0.20 -24.43 -12.96
CA ILE A 248 1.32 -24.17 -12.04
C ILE A 248 1.19 -24.94 -10.73
N ASP A 249 -0.03 -25.01 -10.19
CA ASP A 249 -0.28 -25.71 -8.94
C ASP A 249 -0.13 -27.24 -9.05
N ASP A 250 -0.35 -27.81 -10.24
CA ASP A 250 -0.10 -29.22 -10.52
C ASP A 250 1.42 -29.47 -10.71
N TYR A 251 2.11 -28.56 -11.41
CA TYR A 251 3.54 -28.72 -11.73
C TYR A 251 4.44 -28.74 -10.50
N TYR A 252 4.23 -27.87 -9.50
CA TYR A 252 5.11 -27.93 -8.32
C TYR A 252 4.87 -29.19 -7.47
N GLN A 253 3.67 -29.77 -7.56
CA GLN A 253 3.30 -30.98 -6.82
C GLN A 253 3.74 -32.27 -7.51
N ASP A 254 3.92 -32.26 -8.82
CA ASP A 254 4.28 -33.44 -9.59
C ASP A 254 5.70 -33.95 -9.26
N GLU A 255 5.78 -35.06 -8.53
CA GLU A 255 7.04 -35.69 -8.13
C GLU A 255 7.79 -36.35 -9.30
N GLN A 256 7.17 -36.46 -10.49
CA GLN A 256 7.84 -36.92 -11.70
C GLN A 256 8.70 -35.82 -12.34
N LEU A 257 8.42 -34.55 -12.06
CA LEU A 257 9.21 -33.42 -12.53
C LEU A 257 10.48 -33.25 -11.68
N SER A 258 11.50 -32.64 -12.29
CA SER A 258 12.76 -32.37 -11.60
C SER A 258 12.55 -31.41 -10.41
N PRO A 259 13.37 -31.50 -9.34
CA PRO A 259 13.33 -30.52 -8.25
C PRO A 259 13.42 -29.07 -8.71
N GLU A 260 14.18 -28.83 -9.78
CA GLU A 260 14.38 -27.52 -10.39
C GLU A 260 13.11 -27.02 -11.09
N GLU A 261 12.48 -27.83 -11.94
CA GLU A 261 11.22 -27.47 -12.60
C GLU A 261 10.09 -27.21 -11.59
N ARG A 262 9.99 -28.04 -10.55
CA ARG A 262 9.03 -27.83 -9.46
C ARG A 262 9.30 -26.52 -8.71
N THR A 263 10.56 -26.16 -8.54
CA THR A 263 10.96 -24.87 -7.95
C THR A 263 10.59 -23.71 -8.88
N TYR A 264 10.77 -23.84 -10.19
CA TYR A 264 10.33 -22.82 -11.16
C TYR A 264 8.81 -22.63 -11.14
N ALA A 265 8.04 -23.70 -10.96
CA ALA A 265 6.60 -23.60 -10.75
C ALA A 265 6.24 -22.80 -9.48
N LEU A 266 6.95 -23.01 -8.36
CA LEU A 266 6.75 -22.19 -7.15
C LEU A 266 7.11 -20.72 -7.38
N LEU A 267 8.23 -20.43 -8.04
CA LEU A 267 8.62 -19.06 -8.35
C LEU A 267 7.60 -18.36 -9.26
N PHE A 268 7.05 -19.08 -10.24
CA PHE A 268 5.98 -18.54 -11.08
C PHE A 268 4.66 -18.40 -10.33
N LYS A 269 4.35 -19.29 -9.39
CA LYS A 269 3.19 -19.17 -8.49
C LYS A 269 3.23 -17.83 -7.75
N ARG A 270 4.42 -17.37 -7.33
CA ARG A 270 4.61 -16.05 -6.73
C ARG A 270 4.24 -14.91 -7.64
N VAL A 271 4.76 -14.92 -8.87
CA VAL A 271 4.43 -13.88 -9.85
C VAL A 271 2.92 -13.75 -10.06
N ARG A 272 2.16 -14.84 -9.94
CA ARG A 272 0.69 -14.84 -10.05
C ARG A 272 -0.01 -14.13 -8.90
N GLU A 273 0.60 -14.01 -7.72
CA GLU A 273 0.06 -13.25 -6.57
C GLU A 273 -0.07 -11.74 -6.87
N MET A 274 0.42 -11.29 -8.04
CA MET A 274 0.19 -9.95 -8.60
C MET A 274 -1.29 -9.52 -8.63
N ASP A 275 -2.23 -10.46 -8.74
CA ASP A 275 -3.66 -10.14 -8.71
C ASP A 275 -4.22 -9.97 -7.28
N VAL A 276 -3.55 -10.46 -6.25
CA VAL A 276 -4.03 -10.43 -4.86
C VAL A 276 -4.19 -9.00 -4.33
N PRO A 277 -3.19 -8.10 -4.45
CA PRO A 277 -3.36 -6.70 -4.07
C PRO A 277 -4.54 -6.01 -4.78
N GLU A 278 -4.87 -6.42 -6.02
CA GLU A 278 -5.93 -5.79 -6.83
C GLU A 278 -7.34 -6.05 -6.29
N TRP A 279 -7.55 -7.18 -5.62
CA TRP A 279 -8.85 -7.48 -5.00
C TRP A 279 -8.86 -7.31 -3.47
N MET A 280 -7.68 -7.21 -2.84
CA MET A 280 -7.57 -6.71 -1.47
C MET A 280 -7.80 -5.20 -1.36
N ALA A 281 -7.36 -4.42 -2.35
CA ALA A 281 -7.55 -2.97 -2.36
C ALA A 281 -9.04 -2.55 -2.24
N PRO A 282 -10.00 -3.17 -2.96
CA PRO A 282 -11.43 -2.99 -2.73
C PRO A 282 -11.91 -3.37 -1.32
N ILE A 283 -11.33 -4.39 -0.68
CA ILE A 283 -11.67 -4.75 0.71
C ILE A 283 -11.33 -3.57 1.63
N LEU A 284 -10.11 -3.05 1.52
CA LEU A 284 -9.64 -1.89 2.29
C LEU A 284 -10.45 -0.62 2.00
N TYR A 285 -10.70 -0.30 0.72
CA TYR A 285 -11.39 0.93 0.35
C TYR A 285 -12.88 0.89 0.73
N LYS A 286 -13.57 -0.22 0.47
CA LYS A 286 -15.03 -0.30 0.63
C LYS A 286 -15.45 -0.63 2.07
N THR A 287 -14.57 -1.23 2.88
CA THR A 287 -14.84 -1.46 4.31
C THR A 287 -14.72 -0.14 5.07
N LYS A 288 -15.75 0.22 5.84
CA LYS A 288 -15.82 1.48 6.61
C LYS A 288 -16.13 1.18 8.08
N GLY A 289 -15.78 2.12 8.96
CA GLY A 289 -16.17 2.07 10.38
C GLY A 289 -15.37 1.11 11.26
N LYS A 290 -14.35 0.41 10.73
CA LYS A 290 -13.40 -0.36 11.54
C LYS A 290 -12.40 0.56 12.25
N SER A 291 -11.76 0.06 13.31
CA SER A 291 -10.66 0.78 13.98
C SER A 291 -9.45 0.92 13.06
N TRP A 292 -8.53 1.84 13.37
CA TRP A 292 -7.34 2.04 12.54
C TRP A 292 -6.47 0.77 12.43
N ASP A 293 -6.41 -0.02 13.50
CA ASP A 293 -5.69 -1.29 13.52
C ASP A 293 -6.13 -2.27 12.41
N TYR A 294 -7.40 -2.21 11.98
CA TYR A 294 -7.88 -3.01 10.84
C TYR A 294 -7.17 -2.60 9.56
N TYR A 295 -7.16 -1.30 9.28
CA TYR A 295 -6.51 -0.78 8.09
C TYR A 295 -5.00 -1.01 8.15
N LEU A 296 -4.38 -0.90 9.33
CA LEU A 296 -2.95 -1.21 9.52
C LEU A 296 -2.64 -2.66 9.15
N ASP A 297 -3.34 -3.62 9.76
CA ASP A 297 -3.10 -5.05 9.54
C ASP A 297 -3.39 -5.45 8.09
N MET A 298 -4.54 -5.04 7.53
CA MET A 298 -4.91 -5.36 6.15
C MET A 298 -3.98 -4.71 5.11
N SER A 299 -3.43 -3.54 5.42
CA SER A 299 -2.42 -2.89 4.58
C SER A 299 -1.10 -3.64 4.59
N ARG A 300 -0.70 -4.14 5.78
CA ARG A 300 0.50 -4.96 5.92
C ARG A 300 0.39 -6.21 5.07
N GLN A 301 -0.73 -6.91 5.16
CA GLN A 301 -0.98 -8.08 4.34
C GLN A 301 -0.98 -7.73 2.84
N LEU A 302 -1.69 -6.69 2.40
CA LEU A 302 -1.70 -6.27 0.99
C LEU A 302 -0.27 -6.00 0.46
N TRP A 303 0.58 -5.37 1.28
CA TRP A 303 1.98 -5.16 0.94
C TRP A 303 2.75 -6.47 0.81
N ASP A 304 2.56 -7.40 1.75
CA ASP A 304 3.23 -8.70 1.74
C ASP A 304 2.87 -9.50 0.48
N GLU A 305 1.60 -9.51 0.05
CA GLU A 305 1.15 -10.15 -1.21
C GLU A 305 1.81 -9.54 -2.45
N ALA A 306 1.91 -8.20 -2.52
CA ALA A 306 2.62 -7.52 -3.60
C ALA A 306 4.11 -7.85 -3.59
N ARG A 307 4.71 -7.95 -2.40
CA ARG A 307 6.11 -8.30 -2.21
C ARG A 307 6.38 -9.75 -2.61
N HIS A 308 5.48 -10.68 -2.33
CA HIS A 308 5.61 -12.06 -2.79
C HIS A 308 5.62 -12.13 -4.32
N ALA A 309 4.75 -11.39 -4.99
CA ALA A 309 4.79 -11.26 -6.45
C ALA A 309 6.14 -10.72 -6.98
N MET A 310 6.69 -9.69 -6.32
CA MET A 310 8.01 -9.16 -6.65
C MET A 310 9.15 -10.16 -6.39
N MET A 311 9.05 -11.03 -5.39
CA MET A 311 10.03 -12.13 -5.21
C MET A 311 10.05 -13.06 -6.42
N GLY A 312 8.87 -13.40 -6.95
CA GLY A 312 8.75 -14.16 -8.20
C GLY A 312 9.37 -13.43 -9.38
N GLU A 313 9.10 -12.13 -9.51
CA GLU A 313 9.66 -11.28 -10.56
C GLU A 313 11.20 -11.29 -10.53
N VAL A 314 11.80 -11.06 -9.36
CA VAL A 314 13.25 -11.07 -9.18
C VAL A 314 13.83 -12.44 -9.53
N ALA A 315 13.13 -13.52 -9.17
CA ALA A 315 13.59 -14.87 -9.48
C ALA A 315 13.59 -15.14 -10.99
N LEU A 316 12.54 -14.76 -11.72
CA LEU A 316 12.51 -14.89 -13.19
C LEU A 316 13.57 -14.00 -13.85
N ASN A 317 13.72 -12.77 -13.38
CA ASN A 317 14.72 -11.84 -13.92
C ASN A 317 16.15 -12.39 -13.75
N LYS A 318 16.47 -12.96 -12.59
CA LYS A 318 17.76 -13.62 -12.33
C LYS A 318 18.02 -14.79 -13.28
N LEU A 319 16.96 -15.45 -13.74
CA LEU A 319 17.01 -16.55 -14.71
C LEU A 319 16.94 -16.05 -16.17
N GLY A 320 17.03 -14.73 -16.40
CA GLY A 320 17.04 -14.15 -17.75
C GLY A 320 15.66 -14.03 -18.42
N VAL A 321 14.58 -14.29 -17.69
CA VAL A 321 13.20 -14.22 -18.20
C VAL A 321 12.50 -12.98 -17.65
N PRO A 322 12.08 -12.02 -18.50
CA PRO A 322 11.22 -10.93 -18.06
C PRO A 322 9.89 -11.47 -17.53
N PHE A 323 9.44 -11.00 -16.36
CA PHE A 323 8.26 -11.55 -15.67
C PHE A 323 6.98 -11.50 -16.51
N TYR A 324 6.86 -10.50 -17.40
CA TYR A 324 5.70 -10.32 -18.28
C TYR A 324 5.77 -11.13 -19.60
N LYS A 325 6.85 -11.88 -19.85
CA LYS A 325 7.02 -12.66 -21.09
C LYS A 325 5.93 -13.72 -21.27
N TYR A 326 5.46 -14.30 -20.17
CA TYR A 326 4.43 -15.33 -20.16
C TYR A 326 3.13 -14.82 -19.55
N PRO A 327 1.97 -15.41 -19.91
CA PRO A 327 0.69 -14.97 -19.38
C PRO A 327 0.59 -15.04 -17.86
N ILE A 328 0.21 -13.91 -17.26
CA ILE A 328 -0.17 -13.78 -15.85
C ILE A 328 -1.65 -13.41 -15.83
N SER A 329 -2.45 -14.29 -15.24
CA SER A 329 -3.91 -14.14 -15.25
C SER A 329 -4.38 -12.97 -14.36
N ILE A 330 -5.45 -12.30 -14.78
CA ILE A 330 -6.18 -11.30 -13.97
C ILE A 330 -7.56 -11.82 -13.51
N ASN A 331 -7.82 -13.12 -13.67
CA ASN A 331 -9.16 -13.68 -13.51
C ASN A 331 -9.65 -13.60 -12.06
N ALA A 332 -8.77 -13.80 -11.06
CA ALA A 332 -9.16 -13.75 -9.66
C ALA A 332 -9.66 -12.35 -9.30
N SER A 333 -8.83 -11.33 -9.56
CA SER A 333 -9.18 -9.94 -9.28
C SER A 333 -10.41 -9.48 -10.03
N THR A 334 -10.56 -9.87 -11.31
CA THR A 334 -11.76 -9.57 -12.11
C THR A 334 -13.02 -10.11 -11.44
N LEU A 335 -13.05 -11.43 -11.16
CA LEU A 335 -14.25 -12.08 -10.65
C LEU A 335 -14.59 -11.64 -9.21
N LEU A 336 -13.58 -11.51 -8.35
CA LEU A 336 -13.77 -11.12 -6.96
C LEU A 336 -14.27 -9.68 -6.84
N ASN A 337 -13.75 -8.76 -7.66
CA ASN A 337 -14.14 -7.35 -7.61
C ASN A 337 -15.55 -7.10 -8.15
N GLU A 338 -16.00 -7.91 -9.12
CA GLU A 338 -17.31 -7.79 -9.75
C GLU A 338 -18.44 -8.50 -8.98
N ASN A 339 -18.15 -9.65 -8.35
CA ASN A 339 -19.20 -10.56 -7.89
C ASN A 339 -19.30 -10.73 -6.37
N PHE A 340 -18.35 -10.18 -5.59
CA PHE A 340 -18.28 -10.40 -4.15
C PHE A 340 -18.24 -9.08 -3.37
N THR A 341 -18.92 -9.07 -2.22
CA THR A 341 -18.85 -7.95 -1.28
C THR A 341 -17.50 -7.98 -0.53
N PRO A 342 -17.05 -6.85 0.04
CA PRO A 342 -15.77 -6.78 0.76
C PRO A 342 -15.59 -7.86 1.83
N ILE A 343 -16.64 -8.14 2.61
CA ILE A 343 -16.60 -9.18 3.65
C ILE A 343 -16.53 -10.59 3.07
N GLN A 344 -17.20 -10.85 1.94
CA GLN A 344 -17.11 -12.13 1.24
C GLN A 344 -15.71 -12.34 0.65
N SER A 345 -15.13 -11.33 0.00
CA SER A 345 -13.77 -11.40 -0.53
C SER A 345 -12.73 -11.60 0.59
N HIS A 346 -12.89 -10.92 1.73
CA HIS A 346 -12.03 -11.12 2.89
C HIS A 346 -12.18 -12.55 3.47
N LEU A 347 -13.40 -13.11 3.48
CA LEU A 347 -13.61 -14.49 3.92
C LEU A 347 -13.01 -15.52 2.94
N ILE A 348 -13.02 -15.23 1.63
CA ILE A 348 -12.33 -16.03 0.61
C ILE A 348 -10.81 -15.99 0.85
N LEU A 349 -10.23 -14.80 1.04
CA LEU A 349 -8.81 -14.60 1.35
C LEU A 349 -8.38 -15.46 2.54
N TRP A 350 -9.08 -15.30 3.65
CA TRP A 350 -8.81 -16.07 4.86
C TRP A 350 -8.99 -17.58 4.64
N GLY A 351 -9.98 -18.00 3.87
CA GLY A 351 -10.19 -19.40 3.53
C GLY A 351 -9.01 -20.03 2.76
N ILE A 352 -8.40 -19.27 1.85
CA ILE A 352 -7.19 -19.67 1.13
C ILE A 352 -6.01 -19.81 2.10
N GLU A 353 -5.78 -18.81 2.96
CA GLU A 353 -4.72 -18.85 3.97
C GLU A 353 -4.84 -20.06 4.91
N GLN A 354 -6.06 -20.42 5.32
CA GLN A 354 -6.27 -21.60 6.16
C GLN A 354 -5.85 -22.89 5.45
N ASP A 355 -6.07 -22.98 4.14
CA ASP A 355 -5.65 -24.15 3.36
C ASP A 355 -4.13 -24.25 3.26
N LEU A 356 -3.46 -23.10 3.14
CA LEU A 356 -2.00 -22.96 3.09
C LEU A 356 -1.28 -23.37 4.39
N MET A 357 -2.01 -23.52 5.51
CA MET A 357 -1.45 -23.98 6.79
C MET A 357 -1.38 -25.51 6.93
N LYS A 358 -1.93 -26.27 5.98
CA LYS A 358 -1.87 -27.74 6.02
C LYS A 358 -0.43 -28.22 5.88
N LYS A 359 -0.03 -29.16 6.75
CA LYS A 359 1.35 -29.68 6.80
C LYS A 359 1.82 -30.31 5.47
N ASP A 360 0.93 -31.09 4.84
CA ASP A 360 1.31 -31.98 3.73
C ASP A 360 1.02 -31.36 2.34
N THR A 361 0.33 -30.22 2.28
CA THR A 361 -0.04 -29.54 1.02
C THR A 361 0.18 -28.03 1.04
N GLY A 362 0.44 -27.44 2.21
CA GLY A 362 0.57 -25.99 2.40
C GLY A 362 2.02 -25.49 2.35
N LYS A 363 2.28 -24.31 2.92
CA LYS A 363 3.57 -23.61 2.78
C LYS A 363 4.79 -24.39 3.27
N ARG A 364 4.62 -25.27 4.27
CA ARG A 364 5.71 -26.18 4.69
C ARG A 364 6.13 -27.11 3.55
N TRP A 365 5.18 -27.64 2.79
CA TRP A 365 5.45 -28.53 1.67
C TRP A 365 6.13 -27.77 0.53
N GLU A 366 5.61 -26.59 0.19
CA GLU A 366 6.25 -25.68 -0.76
C GLU A 366 7.70 -25.34 -0.35
N TRP A 367 7.95 -25.11 0.95
CA TRP A 367 9.29 -24.89 1.50
C TRP A 367 10.21 -26.09 1.28
N LEU A 368 9.74 -27.32 1.51
CA LEU A 368 10.54 -28.52 1.23
C LEU A 368 10.90 -28.63 -0.26
N ILE A 369 9.96 -28.30 -1.15
CA ILE A 369 10.19 -28.29 -2.60
C ILE A 369 11.21 -27.22 -2.98
N ALA A 370 11.05 -25.98 -2.51
CA ALA A 370 11.99 -24.91 -2.77
C ALA A 370 13.41 -25.23 -2.28
N LYS A 371 13.53 -25.97 -1.16
CA LYS A 371 14.80 -26.45 -0.61
C LYS A 371 15.37 -27.68 -1.33
N SER A 372 14.59 -28.34 -2.18
CA SER A 372 15.02 -29.55 -2.89
C SER A 372 15.83 -29.26 -4.16
N SER A 373 15.79 -28.02 -4.67
CA SER A 373 16.66 -27.57 -5.75
C SER A 373 17.91 -26.85 -5.23
N ASN A 374 18.89 -26.60 -6.10
CA ASN A 374 20.07 -25.80 -5.78
C ASN A 374 19.78 -24.28 -5.78
N ASN A 375 18.52 -23.86 -5.82
CA ASN A 375 18.14 -22.44 -5.83
C ASN A 375 17.98 -21.90 -4.40
N ALA A 376 19.09 -21.43 -3.82
CA ALA A 376 19.08 -20.85 -2.47
C ALA A 376 18.12 -19.65 -2.31
N LEU A 377 17.88 -18.91 -3.40
CA LEU A 377 16.97 -17.75 -3.40
C LEU A 377 15.51 -18.20 -3.21
N ALA A 378 15.10 -19.26 -3.92
CA ALA A 378 13.76 -19.83 -3.77
C ALA A 378 13.51 -20.32 -2.33
N GLY A 379 14.50 -20.98 -1.72
CA GLY A 379 14.40 -21.41 -0.33
C GLY A 379 14.24 -20.25 0.66
N MET A 380 14.95 -19.14 0.46
CA MET A 380 14.82 -17.93 1.28
C MET A 380 13.45 -17.25 1.09
N TYR A 381 12.99 -17.10 -0.15
CA TYR A 381 11.69 -16.50 -0.44
C TYR A 381 10.54 -17.29 0.17
N GLN A 382 10.57 -18.61 0.05
CA GLN A 382 9.53 -19.46 0.62
C GLN A 382 9.51 -19.44 2.15
N ASP A 383 10.65 -19.22 2.80
CA ASP A 383 10.75 -19.11 4.26
C ASP A 383 10.09 -17.80 4.76
N TYR A 384 10.39 -16.67 4.12
CA TYR A 384 9.76 -15.39 4.45
C TYR A 384 8.27 -15.37 4.16
N ASP A 385 7.86 -15.88 2.99
CA ASP A 385 6.44 -16.00 2.69
C ASP A 385 5.71 -16.86 3.72
N TRP A 386 6.27 -18.01 4.11
CA TRP A 386 5.59 -18.85 5.08
C TRP A 386 5.38 -18.11 6.41
N ALA A 387 6.38 -17.32 6.84
CA ALA A 387 6.22 -16.46 8.01
C ALA A 387 5.11 -15.41 7.82
N ASP A 388 5.00 -14.82 6.63
CA ASP A 388 3.96 -13.85 6.29
C ASP A 388 2.56 -14.48 6.31
N GLU A 389 2.34 -15.67 5.72
CA GLU A 389 1.02 -16.31 5.73
C GLU A 389 0.54 -16.71 7.12
N VAL A 390 1.47 -17.06 8.02
CA VAL A 390 1.13 -17.32 9.42
C VAL A 390 0.56 -16.05 10.06
N LEU A 391 1.10 -14.87 9.71
CA LEU A 391 0.56 -13.59 10.12
C LEU A 391 -0.78 -13.31 9.42
N HIS A 392 -0.90 -13.57 8.11
CA HIS A 392 -2.13 -13.35 7.35
C HIS A 392 -3.32 -14.12 7.94
N ALA A 393 -3.13 -15.41 8.21
CA ALA A 393 -4.13 -16.26 8.87
C ALA A 393 -4.58 -15.70 10.24
N GLN A 394 -3.67 -15.07 10.99
CA GLN A 394 -3.99 -14.41 12.26
C GLN A 394 -4.76 -13.10 12.06
N ILE A 395 -4.37 -12.30 11.06
CA ILE A 395 -5.07 -11.06 10.66
C ILE A 395 -6.51 -11.37 10.26
N GLY A 396 -6.71 -12.32 9.34
CA GLY A 396 -8.04 -12.72 8.89
C GLY A 396 -8.89 -13.22 10.07
N ARG A 397 -8.34 -14.05 10.96
CA ARG A 397 -9.05 -14.51 12.17
C ARG A 397 -9.40 -13.34 13.10
N LYS A 398 -8.48 -12.41 13.35
CA LYS A 398 -8.68 -11.25 14.24
C LYS A 398 -9.87 -10.41 13.78
N TRP A 399 -10.00 -10.19 12.47
CA TRP A 399 -10.96 -9.25 11.92
C TRP A 399 -12.26 -9.87 11.42
N LEU A 400 -12.27 -11.15 11.06
CA LEU A 400 -13.47 -11.86 10.64
C LEU A 400 -14.20 -12.50 11.83
N ALA A 401 -13.50 -13.03 12.84
CA ALA A 401 -14.16 -13.75 13.94
C ALA A 401 -15.27 -12.95 14.66
N PRO A 402 -15.16 -11.62 14.87
CA PRO A 402 -16.25 -10.83 15.45
C PRO A 402 -17.48 -10.65 14.54
N GLU A 403 -17.35 -10.90 13.24
CA GLU A 403 -18.41 -10.69 12.23
C GLU A 403 -19.30 -11.92 12.00
N PHE A 404 -18.93 -13.08 12.58
CA PHE A 404 -19.61 -14.35 12.40
C PHE A 404 -19.89 -15.01 13.76
N SER A 405 -20.80 -15.99 13.79
CA SER A 405 -21.19 -16.72 15.00
C SER A 405 -20.10 -17.64 15.55
N GLY A 406 -19.12 -18.02 14.73
CA GLY A 406 -17.97 -18.81 15.14
C GLY A 406 -17.12 -19.34 13.98
N LEU A 407 -16.03 -20.03 14.33
CA LEU A 407 -15.05 -20.55 13.37
C LEU A 407 -15.65 -21.58 12.39
N GLU A 408 -16.60 -22.40 12.85
CA GLU A 408 -17.26 -23.41 12.00
C GLU A 408 -18.07 -22.76 10.88
N GLU A 409 -18.81 -21.69 11.19
CA GLU A 409 -19.55 -20.92 10.21
C GLU A 409 -18.59 -20.30 9.18
N MET A 410 -17.51 -19.65 9.65
CA MET A 410 -16.51 -19.05 8.77
C MET A 410 -15.89 -20.09 7.82
N LEU A 411 -15.51 -21.27 8.32
CA LEU A 411 -14.95 -22.35 7.49
C LEU A 411 -15.96 -22.90 6.47
N SER A 412 -17.23 -23.00 6.85
CA SER A 412 -18.29 -23.46 5.95
C SER A 412 -18.60 -22.45 4.85
N LEU A 413 -18.74 -21.17 5.22
CA LEU A 413 -19.03 -20.08 4.30
C LEU A 413 -17.86 -19.81 3.36
N SER A 414 -16.62 -19.78 3.85
CA SER A 414 -15.42 -19.61 3.00
C SER A 414 -15.34 -20.68 1.91
N LYS A 415 -15.53 -21.96 2.25
CA LYS A 415 -15.60 -23.06 1.26
C LYS A 415 -16.70 -22.85 0.22
N THR A 416 -17.89 -22.44 0.67
CA THR A 416 -19.02 -22.17 -0.23
C THR A 416 -18.72 -21.02 -1.19
N LEU A 417 -18.12 -19.94 -0.70
CA LEU A 417 -17.75 -18.78 -1.49
C LEU A 417 -16.63 -19.09 -2.48
N ILE A 418 -15.60 -19.84 -2.06
CA ILE A 418 -14.52 -20.30 -2.94
C ILE A 418 -15.07 -21.18 -4.07
N ALA A 419 -15.99 -22.11 -3.76
CA ALA A 419 -16.66 -22.92 -4.78
C ALA A 419 -17.50 -22.07 -5.75
N SER A 420 -18.22 -21.07 -5.23
CA SER A 420 -18.96 -20.11 -6.05
C SER A 420 -18.02 -19.34 -6.98
N TRP A 421 -16.90 -18.84 -6.47
CA TRP A 421 -15.90 -18.12 -7.25
C TRP A 421 -15.30 -18.99 -8.36
N HIS A 422 -14.91 -20.23 -8.06
CA HIS A 422 -14.44 -21.17 -9.07
C HIS A 422 -15.50 -21.46 -10.15
N SER A 423 -16.79 -21.52 -9.78
CA SER A 423 -17.88 -21.73 -10.75
C SER A 423 -18.05 -20.58 -11.76
N LEU A 424 -17.54 -19.38 -11.44
CA LEU A 424 -17.53 -18.23 -12.35
C LEU A 424 -16.36 -18.26 -13.34
N GLY A 425 -15.30 -19.03 -13.09
CA GLY A 425 -14.12 -19.12 -13.97
C GLY A 425 -14.44 -19.31 -15.46
N PRO A 426 -15.34 -20.24 -15.85
CA PRO A 426 -15.75 -20.44 -17.25
C PRO A 426 -16.30 -19.19 -17.96
N THR A 427 -16.83 -18.21 -17.23
CA THR A 427 -17.37 -16.96 -17.83
C THR A 427 -16.28 -16.11 -18.49
N LEU A 428 -15.02 -16.25 -18.07
CA LEU A 428 -13.86 -15.56 -18.65
C LEU A 428 -13.09 -16.43 -19.66
N ALA A 429 -13.37 -17.73 -19.74
CA ALA A 429 -12.60 -18.67 -20.56
C ALA A 429 -12.57 -18.28 -22.05
N GLY A 430 -13.67 -17.72 -22.58
CA GLY A 430 -13.78 -17.26 -23.96
C GLY A 430 -12.92 -16.03 -24.31
N ARG A 431 -12.25 -15.40 -23.34
CA ARG A 431 -11.38 -14.23 -23.55
C ARG A 431 -9.93 -14.61 -23.90
N SER A 432 -9.62 -15.90 -23.92
CA SER A 432 -8.30 -16.43 -24.28
C SER A 432 -8.46 -17.73 -25.07
N LYS A 433 -7.46 -18.07 -25.89
CA LYS A 433 -7.38 -19.39 -26.55
C LYS A 433 -6.87 -20.50 -25.62
N GLN A 434 -6.47 -20.16 -24.38
CA GLN A 434 -5.97 -21.11 -23.39
C GLN A 434 -4.81 -21.98 -23.93
N VAL A 435 -3.90 -21.37 -24.68
CA VAL A 435 -2.71 -22.07 -25.19
C VAL A 435 -1.77 -22.33 -24.02
N ASN A 436 -1.40 -23.60 -23.79
CA ASN A 436 -0.44 -23.94 -22.75
C ASN A 436 0.97 -23.52 -23.20
N TRP A 437 1.66 -22.77 -22.34
CA TRP A 437 2.95 -22.16 -22.59
C TRP A 437 4.04 -22.63 -21.61
N TRP A 438 3.73 -23.57 -20.71
CA TRP A 438 4.65 -24.01 -19.65
C TRP A 438 5.95 -24.58 -20.20
N SER A 439 5.87 -25.48 -21.19
CA SER A 439 7.06 -26.07 -21.81
C SER A 439 7.97 -25.04 -22.48
N ALA A 440 7.42 -23.94 -23.00
CA ALA A 440 8.21 -22.85 -23.53
C ALA A 440 8.93 -22.08 -22.42
N LEU A 441 8.27 -21.82 -21.28
CA LEU A 441 8.93 -21.21 -20.12
C LEU A 441 10.09 -22.09 -19.65
N ILE A 442 9.88 -23.40 -19.52
CA ILE A 442 10.95 -24.32 -19.08
C ILE A 442 12.13 -24.30 -20.06
N ALA A 443 11.89 -24.22 -21.36
CA ALA A 443 12.95 -24.10 -22.35
C ALA A 443 13.74 -22.78 -22.25
N ASP A 444 13.12 -21.69 -21.79
CA ASP A 444 13.81 -20.41 -21.56
C ASP A 444 14.60 -20.37 -20.24
N LEU A 445 14.20 -21.17 -19.25
CA LEU A 445 14.82 -21.24 -17.92
C LEU A 445 15.96 -22.28 -17.84
N ALA A 446 16.09 -23.12 -18.85
CA ALA A 446 17.15 -24.12 -19.01
C ALA A 446 18.38 -23.52 -19.72
#